data_AF-A0A6I6S1P8-F1
#
_entry.id   AF-A0A6I6S1P8-F1
#
_cell.length_a   1.000
_cell.length_b   1.000
_cell.length_c   1.000
_cell.angle_alpha   90.00
_cell.angle_beta   90.00
_cell.angle_gamma   90.00
#
_symmetry.space_group_name_H-M   'P 1'
#
loop_
_entity.id
_entity.type
_entity.pdbx_description
1 polymer ?
#
loop_
_entity_poly.entity_id
_entity_poly.type
_entity_poly.pdbx_seq_one_letter_code
_entity_poly.pdbx_strand_id
1 'polypeptide(L)'
;MGWERWGEACAQAEDNAAVDRLPTTEPAWEDVGVRRLVAIVLTALGTQAVEDPVDTGQLVWHLNQGSGHVRQLAAGLVGQDLAVARDIDPASVDMATEGVAAWVWLTRTWVEDGPWDGMPRGLAPGLSDPAVEVLTSRATHAALAALTRERGGYERGTLVTATDGRYEGQVATVMSSTWALDAERQTLNDGPLTGYEVLFRDPDAGHQREVLSAEQLRPATPDEQALERAQLMGIQTQFATVWEACERWAITLVWWHQQQNPERWLVDTDPHGRGPVVTSLLAAALHAVVRARGLDQPADGSRVHLTPLAPVATLLGSGWSTVVEALGQLPEMTSPTVAMLRAIQQADGEIGVEHEAVLDLAYDVAWAHTQSATVPSGTTTSDLAKGLVEPRLVDRLDALAATAQRQHEMDFDRSEDP
;
A
#
# COMPACT_ATOMS: atom_id res chain seq x y z
N MET A 1 -33.14 11.47 -29.20
CA MET A 1 -32.88 12.86 -28.79
C MET A 1 -32.11 12.95 -27.46
N GLY A 2 -31.54 11.87 -26.91
CA GLY A 2 -30.85 11.91 -25.59
C GLY A 2 -29.32 11.97 -25.61
N TRP A 3 -28.66 11.95 -26.77
CA TRP A 3 -27.21 11.72 -26.87
C TRP A 3 -26.38 12.98 -27.09
N GLU A 4 -26.99 14.16 -27.08
CA GLU A 4 -26.29 15.44 -27.34
C GLU A 4 -25.18 15.72 -26.33
N ARG A 5 -25.30 15.19 -25.10
CA ARG A 5 -24.35 15.37 -23.99
C ARG A 5 -23.39 14.20 -23.77
N TRP A 6 -23.39 13.20 -24.67
CA TRP A 6 -22.58 11.99 -24.51
C TRP A 6 -21.08 12.27 -24.35
N GLY A 7 -20.54 13.23 -25.10
CA GLY A 7 -19.12 13.59 -25.03
C GLY A 7 -18.70 14.16 -23.67
N GLU A 8 -19.51 15.06 -23.10
CA GLU A 8 -19.29 15.64 -21.77
C GLU A 8 -19.41 14.57 -20.68
N ALA A 9 -20.44 13.72 -20.78
CA ALA A 9 -20.64 12.60 -19.87
C ALA A 9 -19.45 11.60 -19.90
N CYS A 10 -18.89 11.34 -21.08
CA CYS A 10 -17.69 10.51 -21.22
C CYS A 10 -16.46 11.15 -20.56
N ALA A 11 -16.26 12.46 -20.71
CA ALA A 11 -15.15 13.16 -20.07
C ALA A 11 -15.26 13.11 -18.54
N GLN A 12 -16.44 13.44 -17.99
CA GLN A 12 -16.69 13.34 -16.55
C GLN A 12 -16.58 11.89 -16.05
N ALA A 13 -17.01 10.90 -16.84
CA ALA A 13 -16.84 9.49 -16.49
C ALA A 13 -15.36 9.05 -16.43
N GLU A 14 -14.51 9.58 -17.32
CA GLU A 14 -13.05 9.35 -17.27
C GLU A 14 -12.47 9.90 -15.96
N ASP A 15 -12.82 11.13 -15.59
CA ASP A 15 -12.35 11.78 -14.37
C ASP A 15 -12.79 11.00 -13.12
N ASN A 16 -14.05 10.54 -13.08
CA ASN A 16 -14.58 9.72 -11.99
C ASN A 16 -13.88 8.35 -11.90
N ALA A 17 -13.69 7.67 -13.03
CA ALA A 17 -13.08 6.35 -13.05
C ALA A 17 -11.58 6.38 -12.74
N ALA A 18 -10.88 7.47 -13.10
CA ALA A 18 -9.45 7.64 -12.82
C ALA A 18 -9.13 7.64 -11.32
N VAL A 19 -10.11 8.00 -10.47
CA VAL A 19 -9.93 8.09 -9.02
C VAL A 19 -9.73 6.72 -8.36
N ASP A 20 -10.46 5.69 -8.79
CA ASP A 20 -10.43 4.33 -8.22
C ASP A 20 -9.62 3.35 -9.10
N ARG A 21 -8.86 3.87 -10.07
CA ARG A 21 -8.11 3.04 -11.02
C ARG A 21 -6.85 2.48 -10.37
N LEU A 22 -6.67 1.17 -10.48
CA LEU A 22 -5.37 0.56 -10.18
C LEU A 22 -4.36 0.96 -11.25
N PRO A 23 -3.08 1.20 -10.91
CA PRO A 23 -2.06 1.55 -11.88
C PRO A 23 -1.75 0.34 -12.77
N THR A 24 -2.44 0.21 -13.91
CA THR A 24 -2.17 -0.78 -14.95
C THR A 24 -1.76 -0.08 -16.24
N THR A 25 -0.85 -0.70 -16.99
CA THR A 25 -0.36 -0.17 -18.28
C THR A 25 -1.35 -0.40 -19.42
N GLU A 26 -2.27 -1.36 -19.27
CA GLU A 26 -3.28 -1.70 -20.26
C GLU A 26 -4.69 -1.45 -19.69
N PRO A 27 -5.65 -1.00 -20.52
CA PRO A 27 -7.04 -0.84 -20.10
C PRO A 27 -7.65 -2.21 -19.81
N ALA A 28 -8.03 -2.43 -18.55
CA ALA A 28 -8.77 -3.62 -18.15
C ALA A 28 -10.23 -3.51 -18.58
N TRP A 29 -10.89 -4.66 -18.79
CA TRP A 29 -12.31 -4.73 -19.16
C TRP A 29 -13.20 -3.95 -18.17
N GLU A 30 -12.90 -4.03 -16.87
CA GLU A 30 -13.62 -3.32 -15.82
C GLU A 30 -13.52 -1.81 -15.96
N ASP A 31 -12.34 -1.28 -16.33
CA ASP A 31 -12.12 0.16 -16.47
C ASP A 31 -12.94 0.74 -17.63
N VAL A 32 -13.03 0.00 -18.74
CA VAL A 32 -13.86 0.37 -19.89
C VAL A 32 -15.33 0.31 -19.51
N GLY A 33 -15.75 -0.75 -18.84
CA GLY A 33 -17.14 -0.93 -18.43
C GLY A 33 -17.61 0.09 -17.40
N VAL A 34 -16.80 0.41 -16.38
CA VAL A 34 -17.13 1.43 -15.37
C VAL A 34 -17.30 2.80 -16.02
N ARG A 35 -16.36 3.21 -16.89
CA ARG A 35 -16.46 4.50 -17.60
C ARG A 35 -17.72 4.59 -18.46
N ARG A 36 -18.01 3.55 -19.26
CA ARG A 36 -19.22 3.52 -20.09
C ARG A 36 -20.49 3.55 -19.26
N LEU A 37 -20.52 2.82 -18.15
CA LEU A 37 -21.66 2.77 -17.26
C LEU A 37 -21.94 4.14 -16.61
N VAL A 38 -20.89 4.80 -16.10
CA VAL A 38 -20.98 6.15 -15.55
C VAL A 38 -21.44 7.14 -16.62
N ALA A 39 -20.89 7.08 -17.84
CA ALA A 39 -21.32 7.95 -18.94
C ALA A 39 -22.79 7.77 -19.33
N ILE A 40 -23.32 6.53 -19.31
CA ILE A 40 -24.75 6.26 -19.54
C ILE A 40 -25.61 6.92 -18.47
N VAL A 41 -25.25 6.77 -17.19
CA VAL A 41 -26.01 7.37 -16.09
C VAL A 41 -25.95 8.88 -16.16
N LEU A 42 -24.77 9.47 -16.35
CA LEU A 42 -24.60 10.93 -16.51
C LEU A 42 -25.41 11.48 -17.69
N THR A 43 -25.40 10.78 -18.83
CA THR A 43 -26.20 11.18 -20.00
C THR A 43 -27.69 11.12 -19.69
N ALA A 44 -28.16 10.05 -19.04
CA ALA A 44 -29.57 9.89 -18.68
C ALA A 44 -30.03 10.98 -17.70
N LEU A 45 -29.22 11.26 -16.67
CA LEU A 45 -29.50 12.33 -15.70
C LEU A 45 -29.45 13.71 -16.34
N GLY A 46 -28.47 13.97 -17.21
CA GLY A 46 -28.36 15.23 -17.94
C GLY A 46 -29.51 15.50 -18.92
N THR A 47 -30.28 14.47 -19.33
CA THR A 47 -31.53 14.67 -20.10
C THR A 47 -32.75 14.98 -19.24
N GLN A 48 -32.68 14.69 -17.93
CA GLN A 48 -33.78 14.89 -16.98
C GLN A 48 -33.57 16.13 -16.11
N ALA A 49 -32.32 16.47 -15.82
CA ALA A 49 -31.91 17.56 -14.95
C ALA A 49 -31.75 18.88 -15.71
N VAL A 50 -31.97 19.99 -15.00
CA VAL A 50 -31.77 21.36 -15.50
C VAL A 50 -30.30 21.80 -15.33
N GLU A 51 -29.55 21.16 -14.44
CA GLU A 51 -28.18 21.55 -14.09
C GLU A 51 -27.12 20.84 -14.98
N ASP A 52 -26.04 21.58 -15.24
CA ASP A 52 -24.91 21.17 -16.07
C ASP A 52 -23.61 21.74 -15.46
N PRO A 53 -22.64 20.89 -15.06
CA PRO A 53 -22.62 19.41 -15.14
C PRO A 53 -23.57 18.73 -14.14
N VAL A 54 -23.81 17.43 -14.32
CA VAL A 54 -24.55 16.62 -13.34
C VAL A 54 -23.72 16.51 -12.06
N ASP A 55 -24.35 16.81 -10.92
CA ASP A 55 -23.73 16.70 -9.59
C ASP A 55 -23.25 15.27 -9.29
N THR A 56 -22.02 15.14 -8.78
CA THR A 56 -21.43 13.85 -8.44
C THR A 56 -22.24 13.13 -7.35
N GLY A 57 -22.87 13.88 -6.43
CA GLY A 57 -23.78 13.32 -5.42
C GLY A 57 -25.01 12.64 -6.02
N GLN A 58 -25.63 13.25 -7.05
CA GLN A 58 -26.74 12.65 -7.80
C GLN A 58 -26.30 11.37 -8.52
N LEU A 59 -25.13 11.41 -9.18
CA LEU A 59 -24.56 10.24 -9.84
C LEU A 59 -24.42 9.06 -8.87
N VAL A 60 -23.83 9.30 -7.70
CA VAL A 60 -23.66 8.27 -6.65
C VAL A 60 -25.01 7.76 -6.18
N TRP A 61 -25.98 8.65 -5.90
CA TRP A 61 -27.30 8.26 -5.42
C TRP A 61 -27.99 7.28 -6.37
N HIS A 62 -27.97 7.57 -7.67
CA HIS A 62 -28.60 6.76 -8.71
C HIS A 62 -27.87 5.43 -8.94
N LEU A 63 -26.53 5.41 -8.95
CA LEU A 63 -25.75 4.18 -9.05
C LEU A 63 -25.98 3.27 -7.84
N ASN A 64 -26.14 3.84 -6.65
CA ASN A 64 -26.37 3.09 -5.42
C ASN A 64 -27.75 2.37 -5.36
N GLN A 65 -28.69 2.73 -6.23
CA GLN A 65 -29.96 2.00 -6.39
C GLN A 65 -29.80 0.65 -7.11
N GLY A 66 -28.61 0.37 -7.66
CA GLY A 66 -28.26 -0.89 -8.29
C GLY A 66 -28.60 -0.95 -9.78
N SER A 67 -28.20 -2.06 -10.41
CA SER A 67 -28.22 -2.23 -11.88
C SER A 67 -29.62 -2.17 -12.48
N GLY A 68 -30.64 -2.60 -11.74
CA GLY A 68 -32.04 -2.50 -12.17
C GLY A 68 -32.50 -1.06 -12.36
N HIS A 69 -32.10 -0.16 -11.45
CA HIS A 69 -32.37 1.28 -11.58
C HIS A 69 -31.58 1.91 -12.74
N VAL A 70 -30.32 1.51 -12.92
CA VAL A 70 -29.51 1.98 -14.05
C VAL A 70 -30.14 1.61 -15.40
N ARG A 71 -30.70 0.40 -15.52
CA ARG A 71 -31.49 0.01 -16.71
C ARG A 71 -32.71 0.89 -16.92
N GLN A 72 -33.44 1.26 -15.85
CA GLN A 72 -34.58 2.16 -15.96
C GLN A 72 -34.17 3.55 -16.47
N LEU A 73 -33.03 4.09 -15.99
CA LEU A 73 -32.47 5.34 -16.50
C LEU A 73 -32.10 5.21 -17.99
N ALA A 74 -31.43 4.12 -18.37
CA ALA A 74 -31.03 3.87 -19.76
C ALA A 74 -32.22 3.75 -20.72
N ALA A 75 -33.40 3.31 -20.25
CA ALA A 75 -34.60 3.21 -21.08
C ALA A 75 -35.01 4.53 -21.74
N GLY A 76 -34.73 5.67 -21.10
CA GLY A 76 -34.95 7.00 -21.70
C GLY A 76 -34.01 7.33 -22.87
N LEU A 77 -32.85 6.66 -22.94
CA LEU A 77 -31.82 6.88 -23.96
C LEU A 77 -31.90 5.88 -25.11
N VAL A 78 -32.03 4.58 -24.78
CA VAL A 78 -31.99 3.46 -25.74
C VAL A 78 -33.38 2.87 -26.05
N GLY A 79 -34.42 3.29 -25.32
CA GLY A 79 -35.75 2.68 -25.38
C GLY A 79 -35.90 1.48 -24.45
N GLN A 80 -37.15 1.19 -24.07
CA GLN A 80 -37.48 0.19 -23.04
C GLN A 80 -36.98 -1.21 -23.39
N ASP A 81 -37.13 -1.63 -24.65
CA ASP A 81 -36.79 -2.98 -25.09
C ASP A 81 -35.28 -3.25 -24.98
N LEU A 82 -34.44 -2.31 -25.41
CA LEU A 82 -32.98 -2.43 -25.30
C LEU A 82 -32.51 -2.30 -23.85
N ALA A 83 -33.19 -1.51 -23.01
CA ALA A 83 -32.79 -1.34 -21.62
C ALA A 83 -33.01 -2.60 -20.76
N VAL A 84 -34.09 -3.35 -21.01
CA VAL A 84 -34.39 -4.58 -20.26
C VAL A 84 -33.72 -5.83 -20.83
N ALA A 85 -33.24 -5.77 -22.08
CA ALA A 85 -32.58 -6.89 -22.72
C ALA A 85 -31.33 -7.36 -21.94
N ARG A 86 -31.20 -8.67 -21.85
CA ARG A 86 -30.00 -9.37 -21.36
C ARG A 86 -29.43 -10.08 -22.58
N ASP A 87 -28.29 -9.61 -23.02
CA ASP A 87 -27.64 -10.00 -24.28
C ASP A 87 -28.32 -9.50 -25.55
N ILE A 88 -27.86 -8.36 -26.04
CA ILE A 88 -28.36 -7.74 -27.27
C ILE A 88 -27.47 -8.19 -28.43
N ASP A 89 -28.07 -8.78 -29.47
CA ASP A 89 -27.38 -9.04 -30.72
C ASP A 89 -27.00 -7.71 -31.38
N PRO A 90 -25.70 -7.37 -31.51
CA PRO A 90 -25.27 -6.10 -32.10
C PRO A 90 -25.74 -5.92 -33.55
N ALA A 91 -26.03 -7.01 -34.28
CA ALA A 91 -26.55 -6.94 -35.66
C ALA A 91 -28.02 -6.48 -35.72
N SER A 92 -28.73 -6.51 -34.59
CA SER A 92 -30.15 -6.15 -34.49
C SER A 92 -30.39 -4.67 -34.13
N VAL A 93 -29.33 -3.90 -33.85
CA VAL A 93 -29.41 -2.53 -33.34
C VAL A 93 -28.60 -1.59 -34.22
N ASP A 94 -29.07 -0.34 -34.38
CA ASP A 94 -28.29 0.71 -35.03
C ASP A 94 -27.14 1.17 -34.12
N MET A 95 -25.94 0.70 -34.43
CA MET A 95 -24.71 1.00 -33.68
C MET A 95 -24.06 2.34 -34.10
N ALA A 96 -24.69 3.14 -34.97
CA ALA A 96 -24.14 4.44 -35.39
C ALA A 96 -24.08 5.47 -34.26
N THR A 97 -24.87 5.27 -33.20
CA THR A 97 -24.82 6.11 -31.99
C THR A 97 -23.89 5.48 -30.96
N GLU A 98 -22.78 6.15 -30.64
CA GLU A 98 -21.75 5.63 -29.72
C GLU A 98 -22.32 5.20 -28.35
N GLY A 99 -23.27 5.95 -27.81
CA GLY A 99 -23.92 5.60 -26.55
C GLY A 99 -24.80 4.35 -26.62
N VAL A 100 -25.45 4.10 -27.76
CA VAL A 100 -26.16 2.84 -28.02
C VAL A 100 -25.15 1.69 -28.10
N ALA A 101 -24.03 1.90 -28.80
CA ALA A 101 -22.97 0.90 -28.88
C ALA A 101 -22.37 0.56 -27.50
N ALA A 102 -22.18 1.58 -26.65
CA ALA A 102 -21.73 1.39 -25.27
C ALA A 102 -22.74 0.60 -24.43
N TRP A 103 -24.05 0.87 -24.58
CA TRP A 103 -25.10 0.12 -23.88
C TRP A 103 -25.19 -1.34 -24.33
N VAL A 104 -25.12 -1.60 -25.63
CA VAL A 104 -25.08 -2.97 -26.18
C VAL A 104 -23.89 -3.73 -25.61
N TRP A 105 -22.72 -3.10 -25.54
CA TRP A 105 -21.55 -3.68 -24.90
C TRP A 105 -21.76 -3.99 -23.41
N LEU A 106 -22.40 -3.08 -22.67
CA LEU A 106 -22.66 -3.25 -21.23
C LEU A 106 -23.69 -4.35 -20.91
N THR A 107 -24.57 -4.66 -21.85
CA THR A 107 -25.66 -5.64 -21.68
C THR A 107 -25.32 -7.03 -22.23
N ARG A 108 -24.22 -7.16 -22.97
CA ARG A 108 -23.69 -8.40 -23.52
C ARG A 108 -23.39 -9.41 -22.41
N THR A 109 -23.74 -10.67 -22.63
CA THR A 109 -23.25 -11.77 -21.77
C THR A 109 -21.86 -12.18 -22.20
N TRP A 110 -21.01 -12.47 -21.23
CA TRP A 110 -19.61 -12.73 -21.49
C TRP A 110 -19.27 -14.18 -21.16
N VAL A 111 -18.56 -14.85 -22.07
CA VAL A 111 -18.13 -16.24 -21.86
C VAL A 111 -17.07 -16.28 -20.78
N GLU A 112 -17.21 -17.18 -19.81
CA GLU A 112 -16.34 -17.28 -18.62
C GLU A 112 -14.84 -17.33 -18.95
N ASP A 113 -14.46 -18.02 -20.03
CA ASP A 113 -13.08 -18.18 -20.50
C ASP A 113 -12.82 -17.52 -21.87
N GLY A 114 -13.70 -16.61 -22.30
CA GLY A 114 -13.63 -15.99 -23.63
C GLY A 114 -12.72 -14.75 -23.69
N PRO A 115 -12.33 -14.31 -24.88
CA PRO A 115 -11.72 -12.99 -25.04
C PRO A 115 -12.75 -11.91 -24.72
N TRP A 116 -12.47 -11.10 -23.69
CA TRP A 116 -13.29 -9.98 -23.21
C TRP A 116 -13.08 -8.75 -24.10
N ASP A 117 -13.38 -8.90 -25.40
CA ASP A 117 -12.93 -8.01 -26.48
C ASP A 117 -11.40 -7.81 -26.50
N GLY A 118 -10.66 -8.87 -26.15
CA GLY A 118 -9.20 -8.86 -26.11
C GLY A 118 -8.59 -8.14 -24.90
N MET A 119 -9.41 -7.69 -23.94
CA MET A 119 -8.94 -7.06 -22.71
C MET A 119 -8.74 -8.09 -21.59
N PRO A 120 -7.77 -7.87 -20.67
CA PRO A 120 -7.67 -8.67 -19.47
C PRO A 120 -8.85 -8.36 -18.52
N ARG A 121 -9.26 -9.38 -17.76
CA ARG A 121 -10.26 -9.28 -16.69
C ARG A 121 -9.57 -9.46 -15.34
N GLY A 122 -9.64 -8.43 -14.50
CA GLY A 122 -9.02 -8.45 -13.17
C GLY A 122 -9.94 -8.94 -12.05
N LEU A 123 -11.26 -8.79 -12.19
CA LEU A 123 -12.24 -9.13 -11.15
C LEU A 123 -13.27 -10.16 -11.62
N ALA A 124 -13.66 -11.01 -10.66
CA ALA A 124 -14.72 -12.00 -10.79
C ALA A 124 -14.59 -12.92 -12.02
N PRO A 125 -13.43 -13.59 -12.21
CA PRO A 125 -13.30 -14.62 -13.25
C PRO A 125 -14.42 -15.65 -13.06
N GLY A 126 -15.22 -15.85 -14.11
CA GLY A 126 -16.36 -16.79 -14.09
C GLY A 126 -17.76 -16.17 -13.94
N LEU A 127 -17.92 -14.85 -13.77
CA LEU A 127 -19.26 -14.25 -13.89
C LEU A 127 -19.59 -13.95 -15.35
N SER A 128 -20.59 -14.64 -15.90
CA SER A 128 -21.09 -14.44 -17.28
C SER A 128 -22.20 -13.38 -17.39
N ASP A 129 -22.64 -12.85 -16.25
CA ASP A 129 -23.65 -11.80 -16.18
C ASP A 129 -23.23 -10.55 -16.98
N PRO A 130 -24.21 -9.78 -17.49
CA PRO A 130 -23.93 -8.53 -18.19
C PRO A 130 -23.04 -7.58 -17.39
N ALA A 131 -22.16 -6.84 -18.08
CA ALA A 131 -21.25 -5.90 -17.45
C ALA A 131 -21.96 -4.87 -16.57
N VAL A 132 -23.16 -4.40 -16.98
CA VAL A 132 -24.00 -3.51 -16.15
C VAL A 132 -24.36 -4.13 -14.80
N GLU A 133 -24.56 -5.44 -14.71
CA GLU A 133 -24.91 -6.12 -13.47
C GLU A 133 -23.69 -6.33 -12.58
N VAL A 134 -22.55 -6.69 -13.19
CA VAL A 134 -21.28 -6.93 -12.50
C VAL A 134 -20.61 -5.64 -12.02
N LEU A 135 -20.65 -4.57 -12.82
CA LEU A 135 -19.85 -3.37 -12.62
C LEU A 135 -20.60 -2.22 -11.94
N THR A 136 -21.93 -2.31 -11.71
CA THR A 136 -22.67 -1.20 -11.07
C THR A 136 -22.10 -0.85 -9.70
N SER A 137 -21.81 -1.83 -8.84
CA SER A 137 -21.22 -1.54 -7.52
C SER A 137 -19.85 -0.86 -7.62
N ARG A 138 -19.03 -1.25 -8.61
CA ARG A 138 -17.72 -0.64 -8.85
C ARG A 138 -17.85 0.78 -9.43
N ALA A 139 -18.81 1.01 -10.32
CA ALA A 139 -19.13 2.36 -10.78
C ALA A 139 -19.61 3.25 -9.63
N THR A 140 -20.42 2.73 -8.70
CA THR A 140 -20.78 3.43 -7.46
C THR A 140 -19.54 3.81 -6.67
N HIS A 141 -18.61 2.87 -6.45
CA HIS A 141 -17.37 3.15 -5.73
C HIS A 141 -16.49 4.19 -6.41
N ALA A 142 -16.37 4.16 -7.74
CA ALA A 142 -15.61 5.16 -8.49
C ALA A 142 -16.20 6.57 -8.35
N ALA A 143 -17.52 6.71 -8.54
CA ALA A 143 -18.22 7.98 -8.35
C ALA A 143 -18.14 8.48 -6.90
N LEU A 144 -18.23 7.57 -5.93
CA LEU A 144 -18.10 7.87 -4.51
C LEU A 144 -16.69 8.35 -4.13
N ALA A 145 -15.66 7.73 -4.72
CA ALA A 145 -14.27 8.14 -4.53
C ALA A 145 -14.01 9.52 -5.13
N ALA A 146 -14.58 9.81 -6.31
CA ALA A 146 -14.52 11.13 -6.92
C ALA A 146 -15.21 12.20 -6.07
N LEU A 147 -16.43 11.93 -5.56
CA LEU A 147 -17.13 12.81 -4.64
C LEU A 147 -16.32 13.09 -3.37
N THR A 148 -15.68 12.05 -2.83
CA THR A 148 -14.82 12.16 -1.65
C THR A 148 -13.65 13.10 -1.90
N ARG A 149 -12.98 12.98 -3.05
CA ARG A 149 -11.90 13.89 -3.44
C ARG A 149 -12.42 15.32 -3.63
N GLU A 150 -13.53 15.50 -4.34
CA GLU A 150 -14.15 16.81 -4.59
C GLU A 150 -14.43 17.56 -3.28
N ARG A 151 -14.87 16.82 -2.25
CA ARG A 151 -15.24 17.37 -0.94
C ARG A 151 -14.12 17.27 0.12
N GLY A 152 -12.91 16.89 -0.27
CA GLY A 152 -11.73 16.89 0.61
C GLY A 152 -11.73 15.81 1.70
N GLY A 153 -12.38 14.66 1.47
CA GLY A 153 -12.31 13.50 2.36
C GLY A 153 -11.08 12.63 2.16
N TYR A 154 -10.93 11.58 2.97
CA TYR A 154 -9.85 10.60 2.85
C TYR A 154 -10.12 9.64 1.68
N GLU A 155 -9.16 9.52 0.76
CA GLU A 155 -9.28 8.62 -0.38
C GLU A 155 -9.15 7.16 0.04
N ARG A 156 -9.68 6.24 -0.77
CA ARG A 156 -9.50 4.79 -0.57
C ARG A 156 -8.00 4.45 -0.51
N GLY A 157 -7.63 3.58 0.42
CA GLY A 157 -6.23 3.22 0.67
C GLY A 157 -5.50 4.18 1.62
N THR A 158 -6.10 5.34 1.96
CA THR A 158 -5.52 6.24 2.96
C THR A 158 -5.47 5.53 4.31
N LEU A 159 -4.30 5.58 4.96
CA LEU A 159 -4.13 5.09 6.32
C LEU A 159 -4.57 6.16 7.32
N VAL A 160 -5.46 5.76 8.21
CA VAL A 160 -6.04 6.63 9.25
C VAL A 160 -5.85 5.98 10.62
N THR A 161 -5.77 6.79 11.66
CA THR A 161 -5.75 6.31 13.05
C THR A 161 -7.07 6.66 13.71
N ALA A 162 -7.70 5.67 14.36
CA ALA A 162 -8.89 5.91 15.17
C ALA A 162 -8.53 6.71 16.43
N THR A 163 -9.30 7.76 16.71
CA THR A 163 -9.01 8.71 17.80
C THR A 163 -9.82 8.45 19.07
N ASP A 164 -10.82 7.58 19.02
CA ASP A 164 -11.64 7.19 20.16
C ASP A 164 -12.24 5.78 20.00
N GLY A 165 -13.01 5.34 21.00
CA GLY A 165 -13.75 4.09 20.97
C GLY A 165 -12.89 2.83 21.14
N ARG A 166 -13.44 1.67 20.73
CA ARG A 166 -12.76 0.37 20.92
C ARG A 166 -11.48 0.17 20.09
N TYR A 167 -11.28 1.03 19.09
CA TYR A 167 -10.13 0.99 18.19
C TYR A 167 -9.17 2.17 18.41
N GLU A 168 -9.32 2.94 19.48
CA GLU A 168 -8.47 4.10 19.75
C GLU A 168 -6.97 3.77 19.62
N GLY A 169 -6.26 4.56 18.81
CA GLY A 169 -4.84 4.40 18.53
C GLY A 169 -4.50 3.36 17.45
N GLN A 170 -5.46 2.58 16.95
CA GLN A 170 -5.21 1.61 15.88
C GLN A 170 -5.25 2.27 14.50
N VAL A 171 -4.35 1.80 13.63
CA VAL A 171 -4.29 2.21 12.23
C VAL A 171 -5.28 1.34 11.42
N ALA A 172 -5.99 1.97 10.50
CA ALA A 172 -6.88 1.30 9.56
C ALA A 172 -6.68 1.86 8.15
N THR A 173 -7.07 1.07 7.17
CA THR A 173 -7.12 1.50 5.76
C THR A 173 -8.53 1.95 5.40
N VAL A 174 -8.69 3.16 4.85
CA VAL A 174 -9.98 3.62 4.33
C VAL A 174 -10.38 2.76 3.13
N MET A 175 -11.56 2.15 3.19
CA MET A 175 -12.12 1.33 2.11
C MET A 175 -13.12 2.12 1.27
N SER A 176 -13.99 2.88 1.92
CA SER A 176 -15.00 3.73 1.27
C SER A 176 -15.44 4.86 2.20
N SER A 177 -15.91 5.96 1.63
CA SER A 177 -16.59 7.02 2.38
C SER A 177 -18.07 6.70 2.58
N THR A 178 -18.66 7.12 3.68
CA THR A 178 -20.10 7.07 3.91
C THR A 178 -20.68 8.48 3.88
N TRP A 179 -21.87 8.60 3.30
CA TRP A 179 -22.59 9.87 3.17
C TRP A 179 -24.04 9.69 3.57
N ALA A 180 -24.64 10.73 4.13
CA ALA A 180 -26.08 10.77 4.35
C ALA A 180 -26.80 11.01 3.00
N LEU A 181 -27.87 10.24 2.77
CA LEU A 181 -28.71 10.35 1.58
C LEU A 181 -29.72 11.51 1.75
N ASP A 182 -29.90 12.31 0.69
CA ASP A 182 -31.05 13.19 0.52
C ASP A 182 -32.02 12.53 -0.49
N ALA A 183 -33.00 11.81 0.04
CA ALA A 183 -33.98 11.10 -0.77
C ALA A 183 -34.94 12.04 -1.52
N GLU A 184 -35.17 13.26 -1.00
CA GLU A 184 -36.07 14.24 -1.64
C GLU A 184 -35.40 14.82 -2.90
N ARG A 185 -34.10 15.12 -2.80
CA ARG A 185 -33.31 15.66 -3.91
C ARG A 185 -32.64 14.60 -4.77
N GLN A 186 -32.74 13.33 -4.39
CA GLN A 186 -32.07 12.19 -5.05
C GLN A 186 -30.56 12.42 -5.21
N THR A 187 -29.93 12.92 -4.15
CA THR A 187 -28.48 13.17 -4.09
C THR A 187 -27.91 12.76 -2.73
N LEU A 188 -26.61 12.91 -2.55
CA LEU A 188 -25.95 12.84 -1.25
C LEU A 188 -25.94 14.23 -0.61
N ASN A 189 -26.15 14.31 0.71
CA ASN A 189 -26.14 15.59 1.43
C ASN A 189 -24.82 16.33 1.20
N ASP A 190 -24.88 17.64 0.96
CA ASP A 190 -23.72 18.55 0.83
C ASP A 190 -22.98 18.78 2.15
N GLY A 191 -23.53 18.27 3.25
CA GLY A 191 -22.94 18.36 4.58
C GLY A 191 -21.63 17.57 4.72
N PRO A 192 -21.00 17.65 5.90
CA PRO A 192 -19.78 16.90 6.15
C PRO A 192 -20.03 15.39 5.97
N LEU A 193 -18.97 14.72 5.51
CA LEU A 193 -18.92 13.28 5.33
C LEU A 193 -19.29 12.58 6.65
N THR A 194 -20.22 11.62 6.62
CA THR A 194 -20.77 11.03 7.85
C THR A 194 -19.78 10.12 8.56
N GLY A 195 -18.89 9.49 7.79
CA GLY A 195 -17.92 8.53 8.29
C GLY A 195 -17.24 7.74 7.18
N TYR A 196 -16.40 6.78 7.53
CA TYR A 196 -15.70 5.93 6.58
C TYR A 196 -15.90 4.47 6.95
N GLU A 197 -16.06 3.61 5.94
CA GLU A 197 -15.77 2.19 6.10
C GLU A 197 -14.25 2.03 6.12
N VAL A 198 -13.72 1.53 7.22
CA VAL A 198 -12.30 1.29 7.42
C VAL A 198 -12.04 -0.19 7.65
N LEU A 199 -10.86 -0.65 7.25
CA LEU A 199 -10.37 -2.01 7.45
C LEU A 199 -9.27 -1.99 8.50
N PHE A 200 -9.56 -2.52 9.68
CA PHE A 200 -8.57 -2.82 10.70
C PHE A 200 -7.92 -4.17 10.42
N ARG A 201 -6.62 -4.26 10.68
CA ARG A 201 -5.87 -5.50 10.64
C ARG A 201 -5.60 -5.97 12.05
N ASP A 202 -6.21 -7.08 12.41
CA ASP A 202 -5.94 -7.78 13.66
C ASP A 202 -5.08 -9.02 13.33
N PRO A 203 -3.86 -9.15 13.90
CA PRO A 203 -3.01 -10.32 13.67
C PRO A 203 -3.69 -11.65 14.03
N ASP A 204 -4.56 -11.65 15.04
CA ASP A 204 -5.21 -12.84 15.57
C ASP A 204 -6.60 -13.05 14.97
N ALA A 205 -7.36 -11.97 14.74
CA ALA A 205 -8.75 -12.03 14.26
C ALA A 205 -8.89 -11.79 12.75
N GLY A 206 -7.81 -11.47 12.04
CA GLY A 206 -7.82 -11.15 10.62
C GLY A 206 -8.32 -9.73 10.32
N HIS A 207 -8.96 -9.54 9.18
CA HIS A 207 -9.43 -8.21 8.78
C HIS A 207 -10.82 -7.91 9.37
N GLN A 208 -10.97 -6.78 10.06
CA GLN A 208 -12.26 -6.31 10.59
C GLN A 208 -12.69 -5.05 9.85
N ARG A 209 -13.93 -5.03 9.36
CA ARG A 209 -14.53 -3.88 8.69
C ARG A 209 -15.44 -3.14 9.63
N GLU A 210 -15.28 -1.83 9.71
CA GLU A 210 -15.99 -0.99 10.65
C GLU A 210 -16.38 0.33 10.00
N VAL A 211 -17.52 0.88 10.39
CA VAL A 211 -17.93 2.22 9.96
C VAL A 211 -17.70 3.17 11.12
N LEU A 212 -16.77 4.10 10.96
CA LEU A 212 -16.43 5.12 11.96
C LEU A 212 -16.79 6.51 11.47
N SER A 213 -17.22 7.40 12.35
CA SER A 213 -17.51 8.79 11.95
C SER A 213 -16.24 9.51 11.52
N ALA A 214 -16.36 10.56 10.71
CA ALA A 214 -15.21 11.32 10.24
C ALA A 214 -14.44 11.99 11.40
N GLU A 215 -15.13 12.31 12.50
CA GLU A 215 -14.53 12.91 13.71
C GLU A 215 -13.72 11.90 14.53
N GLN A 216 -13.97 10.59 14.34
CA GLN A 216 -13.26 9.51 15.01
C GLN A 216 -11.96 9.12 14.31
N LEU A 217 -11.58 9.82 13.25
CA LEU A 217 -10.44 9.48 12.39
C LEU A 217 -9.54 10.69 12.15
N ARG A 218 -8.23 10.46 12.27
CA ARG A 218 -7.20 11.38 11.79
C ARG A 218 -6.31 10.69 10.77
N PRO A 219 -5.57 11.43 9.92
CA PRO A 219 -4.53 10.82 9.11
C PRO A 219 -3.52 10.09 10.01
N ALA A 220 -3.10 8.89 9.60
CA ALA A 220 -1.99 8.21 10.25
C ALA A 220 -0.70 9.03 10.05
N THR A 221 0.07 9.17 11.12
CA THR A 221 1.40 9.80 11.08
C THR A 221 2.34 8.98 10.20
N PRO A 222 3.42 9.57 9.66
CA PRO A 222 4.38 8.82 8.84
C PRO A 222 4.92 7.56 9.52
N ASP A 223 5.16 7.62 10.84
CA ASP A 223 5.65 6.48 11.62
C ASP A 223 4.58 5.37 11.72
N GLU A 224 3.32 5.73 11.96
CA GLU A 224 2.19 4.78 11.97
C GLU A 224 1.98 4.13 10.59
N GLN A 225 2.07 4.91 9.51
CA GLN A 225 1.93 4.40 8.15
C GLN A 225 3.03 3.40 7.80
N ALA A 226 4.25 3.72 8.19
CA ALA A 226 5.39 2.88 7.90
C ALA A 226 5.33 1.59 8.74
N LEU A 227 4.85 1.65 9.98
CA LEU A 227 4.56 0.46 10.79
C LEU A 227 3.50 -0.45 10.14
N GLU A 228 2.39 0.11 9.69
CA GLU A 228 1.32 -0.66 9.03
C GLU A 228 1.83 -1.33 7.74
N ARG A 229 2.64 -0.62 6.95
CA ARG A 229 3.31 -1.18 5.76
C ARG A 229 4.25 -2.33 6.12
N ALA A 230 5.03 -2.21 7.20
CA ALA A 230 5.87 -3.30 7.67
C ALA A 230 5.04 -4.55 7.97
N GLN A 231 3.93 -4.38 8.70
CA GLN A 231 3.02 -5.48 9.02
C GLN A 231 2.36 -6.07 7.76
N LEU A 232 2.03 -5.25 6.76
CA LEU A 232 1.55 -5.69 5.44
C LEU A 232 2.52 -6.60 4.73
N MET A 233 3.82 -6.34 4.89
CA MET A 233 4.91 -7.12 4.30
C MET A 233 5.31 -8.33 5.15
N GLY A 234 4.60 -8.62 6.25
CA GLY A 234 4.94 -9.69 7.18
C GLY A 234 6.20 -9.40 8.01
N ILE A 235 6.66 -8.16 8.04
CA ILE A 235 7.79 -7.75 8.87
C ILE A 235 7.30 -7.66 10.30
N GLN A 236 7.90 -8.49 11.16
CA GLN A 236 7.63 -8.46 12.59
C GLN A 236 7.98 -7.08 13.15
N THR A 237 7.04 -6.47 13.84
CA THR A 237 7.21 -5.12 14.43
C THR A 237 7.15 -5.12 15.95
N GLN A 238 6.77 -6.24 16.57
CA GLN A 238 6.81 -6.46 18.01
C GLN A 238 7.77 -7.61 18.30
N PHE A 239 8.69 -7.40 19.23
CA PHE A 239 9.72 -8.37 19.60
C PHE A 239 9.67 -8.63 21.10
N ALA A 240 10.27 -9.73 21.57
CA ALA A 240 10.33 -9.96 23.01
C ALA A 240 11.24 -8.94 23.70
N THR A 241 12.25 -8.43 22.98
CA THR A 241 13.21 -7.44 23.47
C THR A 241 13.67 -6.48 22.38
N VAL A 242 14.16 -5.31 22.80
CA VAL A 242 14.87 -4.35 21.93
C VAL A 242 16.04 -4.99 21.18
N TRP A 243 16.79 -5.88 21.83
CA TRP A 243 17.92 -6.58 21.21
C TRP A 243 17.48 -7.48 20.07
N GLU A 244 16.44 -8.30 20.30
CA GLU A 244 15.90 -9.18 19.27
C GLU A 244 15.44 -8.38 18.04
N ALA A 245 14.80 -7.23 18.27
CA ALA A 245 14.45 -6.31 17.19
C ALA A 245 15.68 -5.84 16.42
N CYS A 246 16.73 -5.37 17.11
CA CYS A 246 17.97 -4.92 16.47
C CYS A 246 18.65 -6.04 15.67
N GLU A 247 18.67 -7.26 16.19
CA GLU A 247 19.24 -8.43 15.53
C GLU A 247 18.46 -8.79 14.26
N ARG A 248 17.12 -8.81 14.32
CA ARG A 248 16.27 -9.06 13.16
C ARG A 248 16.46 -8.03 12.06
N TRP A 249 16.49 -6.75 12.43
CA TRP A 249 16.79 -5.67 11.48
C TRP A 249 18.18 -5.81 10.88
N ALA A 250 19.21 -6.08 11.69
CA ALA A 250 20.58 -6.27 11.20
C ALA A 250 20.68 -7.43 10.20
N ILE A 251 20.03 -8.56 10.46
CA ILE A 251 19.97 -9.70 9.52
C ILE A 251 19.39 -9.24 8.17
N THR A 252 18.27 -8.51 8.20
CA THR A 252 17.60 -8.03 7.00
C THR A 252 18.46 -7.04 6.20
N LEU A 253 19.18 -6.14 6.87
CA LEU A 253 20.11 -5.20 6.21
C LEU A 253 21.30 -5.93 5.57
N VAL A 254 21.93 -6.85 6.31
CA VAL A 254 23.07 -7.64 5.82
C VAL A 254 22.67 -8.46 4.61
N TRP A 255 21.52 -9.13 4.69
CA TRP A 255 21.03 -9.96 3.60
C TRP A 255 20.72 -9.14 2.35
N TRP A 256 20.07 -7.97 2.50
CA TRP A 256 19.86 -7.06 1.37
C TRP A 256 21.20 -6.66 0.73
N HIS A 257 22.18 -6.26 1.54
CA HIS A 257 23.49 -5.83 1.04
C HIS A 257 24.25 -6.96 0.34
N GLN A 258 24.14 -8.20 0.83
CA GLN A 258 24.69 -9.40 0.18
C GLN A 258 24.13 -9.62 -1.22
N GLN A 259 22.82 -9.42 -1.41
CA GLN A 259 22.19 -9.55 -2.72
C GLN A 259 22.62 -8.45 -3.70
N GLN A 260 22.84 -7.24 -3.21
CA GLN A 260 23.23 -6.11 -4.06
C GLN A 260 24.73 -6.10 -4.42
N ASN A 261 25.59 -6.62 -3.54
CA ASN A 261 27.05 -6.55 -3.68
C ASN A 261 27.71 -7.92 -3.39
N PRO A 262 27.34 -9.00 -4.08
CA PRO A 262 27.79 -10.36 -3.76
C PRO A 262 29.32 -10.47 -3.72
N GLU A 263 30.04 -9.74 -4.57
CA GLU A 263 31.50 -9.74 -4.66
C GLU A 263 32.21 -9.30 -3.38
N ARG A 264 31.58 -8.43 -2.57
CA ARG A 264 32.11 -8.01 -1.26
C ARG A 264 32.09 -9.14 -0.23
N TRP A 265 31.31 -10.20 -0.48
CA TRP A 265 31.11 -11.33 0.44
C TRP A 265 31.81 -12.62 -0.01
N LEU A 266 32.40 -12.67 -1.22
CA LEU A 266 32.98 -13.88 -1.83
C LEU A 266 34.33 -14.34 -1.25
N VAL A 267 34.80 -13.78 -0.12
CA VAL A 267 36.20 -13.98 0.32
C VAL A 267 36.40 -15.14 1.33
N ASP A 268 35.35 -15.70 1.94
CA ASP A 268 35.55 -16.69 3.01
C ASP A 268 35.39 -18.15 2.54
N THR A 269 36.46 -18.93 2.66
CA THR A 269 36.42 -20.40 2.74
C THR A 269 36.09 -20.92 4.15
N ASP A 270 35.84 -20.02 5.12
CA ASP A 270 35.53 -20.35 6.51
C ASP A 270 34.03 -20.69 6.67
N PRO A 271 33.66 -21.86 7.21
CA PRO A 271 32.28 -22.21 7.54
C PRO A 271 31.58 -21.26 8.53
N HIS A 272 32.31 -20.41 9.26
CA HIS A 272 31.70 -19.42 10.16
C HIS A 272 31.29 -18.11 9.49
N GLY A 273 31.91 -17.74 8.35
CA GLY A 273 31.55 -16.60 7.48
C GLY A 273 31.52 -15.19 8.12
N ARG A 274 31.83 -14.15 7.34
CA ARG A 274 31.68 -12.74 7.79
C ARG A 274 30.26 -12.35 8.17
N GLY A 275 29.25 -13.01 7.59
CA GLY A 275 27.83 -12.70 7.75
C GLY A 275 27.39 -12.55 9.21
N PRO A 276 27.47 -13.61 10.03
CA PRO A 276 27.11 -13.55 11.45
C PRO A 276 27.83 -12.44 12.22
N VAL A 277 29.13 -12.23 12.00
CA VAL A 277 29.90 -11.20 12.71
C VAL A 277 29.45 -9.80 12.31
N VAL A 278 29.28 -9.54 11.01
CA VAL A 278 28.76 -8.25 10.50
C VAL A 278 27.36 -7.97 11.05
N THR A 279 26.46 -8.95 11.03
CA THR A 279 25.12 -8.86 11.63
C THR A 279 25.20 -8.49 13.11
N SER A 280 26.10 -9.13 13.85
CA SER A 280 26.29 -8.88 15.28
C SER A 280 26.74 -7.45 15.57
N LEU A 281 27.71 -6.95 14.80
CA LEU A 281 28.22 -5.58 14.92
C LEU A 281 27.14 -4.55 14.59
N LEU A 282 26.36 -4.79 13.53
CA LEU A 282 25.22 -3.94 13.16
C LEU A 282 24.14 -3.94 14.24
N ALA A 283 23.77 -5.10 14.78
CA ALA A 283 22.77 -5.21 15.85
C ALA A 283 23.20 -4.44 17.10
N ALA A 284 24.48 -4.53 17.46
CA ALA A 284 25.07 -3.78 18.57
C ALA A 284 25.04 -2.28 18.34
N ALA A 285 25.44 -1.83 17.15
CA ALA A 285 25.43 -0.43 16.79
C ALA A 285 24.01 0.15 16.75
N LEU A 286 23.04 -0.61 16.20
CA LEU A 286 21.62 -0.29 16.25
C LEU A 286 21.15 -0.11 17.69
N HIS A 287 21.39 -1.11 18.55
CA HIS A 287 20.96 -1.07 19.94
C HIS A 287 21.55 0.13 20.72
N ALA A 288 22.81 0.46 20.46
CA ALA A 288 23.45 1.63 21.06
C ALA A 288 22.74 2.94 20.65
N VAL A 289 22.43 3.11 19.37
CA VAL A 289 21.71 4.28 18.86
C VAL A 289 20.26 4.32 19.36
N VAL A 290 19.57 3.17 19.40
CA VAL A 290 18.21 3.03 19.96
C VAL A 290 18.17 3.57 21.38
N ARG A 291 19.08 3.13 22.25
CA ARG A 291 19.16 3.60 23.65
C ARG A 291 19.51 5.08 23.74
N ALA A 292 20.48 5.53 22.95
CA ALA A 292 20.87 6.94 22.93
C ALA A 292 19.73 7.88 22.50
N ARG A 293 18.78 7.38 21.69
CA ARG A 293 17.59 8.13 21.22
C ARG A 293 16.32 7.87 22.04
N GLY A 294 16.38 7.05 23.10
CA GLY A 294 15.21 6.69 23.91
C GLY A 294 14.14 5.91 23.14
N LEU A 295 14.57 5.14 22.14
CA LEU A 295 13.73 4.25 21.32
C LEU A 295 13.62 2.85 21.91
N ASP A 296 14.23 2.60 23.07
CA ASP A 296 14.16 1.36 23.85
C ASP A 296 12.93 1.29 24.78
N GLN A 297 12.00 2.25 24.66
CA GLN A 297 10.75 2.31 25.40
C GLN A 297 9.55 2.42 24.45
N PRO A 298 8.63 1.44 24.43
CA PRO A 298 8.59 0.25 25.31
C PRO A 298 9.72 -0.76 25.00
N ALA A 299 10.02 -1.63 25.97
CA ALA A 299 11.13 -2.59 25.91
C ALA A 299 10.92 -3.77 24.93
N ASP A 300 9.80 -3.78 24.22
CA ASP A 300 9.40 -4.77 23.21
C ASP A 300 10.05 -4.54 21.84
N GLY A 301 10.95 -3.56 21.73
CA GLY A 301 11.64 -3.25 20.48
C GLY A 301 10.75 -2.65 19.38
N SER A 302 9.49 -2.34 19.68
CA SER A 302 8.52 -1.84 18.71
C SER A 302 8.95 -0.55 18.02
N ARG A 303 9.84 0.24 18.64
CA ARG A 303 10.34 1.50 18.11
C ARG A 303 11.71 1.42 17.44
N VAL A 304 12.33 0.23 17.36
CA VAL A 304 13.65 0.06 16.72
C VAL A 304 13.61 0.49 15.25
N HIS A 305 12.49 0.32 14.54
CA HIS A 305 12.34 0.77 13.16
C HIS A 305 12.52 2.30 12.97
N LEU A 306 12.40 3.10 14.03
CA LEU A 306 12.61 4.55 14.00
C LEU A 306 14.09 4.94 14.11
N THR A 307 15.00 3.96 14.24
CA THR A 307 16.43 4.21 14.45
C THR A 307 17.05 4.85 13.21
N PRO A 308 17.69 6.03 13.34
CA PRO A 308 18.41 6.65 12.24
C PRO A 308 19.68 5.85 11.91
N LEU A 309 19.93 5.60 10.63
CA LEU A 309 21.06 4.78 10.19
C LEU A 309 22.39 5.53 10.11
N ALA A 310 22.38 6.86 9.94
CA ALA A 310 23.61 7.64 9.87
C ALA A 310 24.44 7.61 11.18
N PRO A 311 23.84 7.72 12.38
CA PRO A 311 24.55 7.48 13.63
C PRO A 311 25.09 6.04 13.78
N VAL A 312 24.38 5.04 13.25
CA VAL A 312 24.81 3.63 13.26
C VAL A 312 26.08 3.47 12.43
N ALA A 313 26.08 3.98 11.19
CA ALA A 313 27.26 3.99 10.33
C ALA A 313 28.41 4.77 10.97
N THR A 314 28.15 5.93 11.57
CA THR A 314 29.17 6.73 12.26
C THR A 314 29.82 5.96 13.41
N LEU A 315 29.02 5.22 14.21
CA LEU A 315 29.54 4.39 15.29
C LEU A 315 30.43 3.27 14.76
N LEU A 316 30.00 2.57 13.71
CA LEU A 316 30.79 1.50 13.08
C LEU A 316 32.10 2.02 12.47
N GLY A 317 32.07 3.20 11.84
CA GLY A 317 33.25 3.85 11.26
C GLY A 317 34.21 4.47 12.28
N SER A 318 33.82 4.54 13.56
CA SER A 318 34.67 5.10 14.63
C SER A 318 35.72 4.10 15.17
N GLY A 319 35.72 2.86 14.67
CA GLY A 319 36.69 1.84 15.01
C GLY A 319 36.20 0.83 16.05
N TRP A 320 36.93 -0.28 16.16
CA TRP A 320 36.56 -1.45 16.95
C TRP A 320 36.36 -1.14 18.44
N SER A 321 37.24 -0.33 19.04
CA SER A 321 37.18 0.01 20.46
C SER A 321 35.87 0.68 20.86
N THR A 322 35.35 1.57 20.02
CA THR A 322 34.09 2.30 20.28
C THR A 322 32.88 1.36 20.20
N VAL A 323 32.88 0.46 19.21
CA VAL A 323 31.82 -0.56 19.09
C VAL A 323 31.85 -1.51 20.29
N VAL A 324 33.03 -1.91 20.74
CA VAL A 324 33.23 -2.72 21.93
C VAL A 324 32.77 -2.02 23.21
N GLU A 325 33.04 -0.72 23.36
CA GLU A 325 32.53 0.05 24.50
C GLU A 325 30.99 0.07 24.50
N ALA A 326 30.38 0.27 23.34
CA ALA A 326 28.93 0.22 23.17
C ALA A 326 28.36 -1.19 23.49
N LEU A 327 29.08 -2.25 23.13
CA LEU A 327 28.76 -3.64 23.49
C LEU A 327 28.81 -3.89 25.00
N GLY A 328 29.76 -3.27 25.70
CA GLY A 328 29.88 -3.35 27.16
C GLY A 328 28.67 -2.78 27.90
N GLN A 329 27.88 -1.91 27.25
CA GLN A 329 26.65 -1.34 27.79
C GLN A 329 25.42 -2.23 27.54
N LEU A 330 25.55 -3.32 26.78
CA LEU A 330 24.45 -4.28 26.60
C LEU A 330 24.15 -4.98 27.94
N PRO A 331 22.88 -5.27 28.25
CA PRO A 331 22.54 -6.11 29.40
C PRO A 331 23.30 -7.44 29.33
N GLU A 332 23.49 -8.12 30.46
CA GLU A 332 23.98 -9.50 30.48
C GLU A 332 22.98 -10.41 29.76
N MET A 333 23.08 -10.44 28.44
CA MET A 333 22.24 -11.22 27.56
C MET A 333 22.96 -12.52 27.22
N THR A 334 22.22 -13.61 27.24
CA THR A 334 22.68 -14.95 26.84
C THR A 334 22.63 -15.17 25.33
N SER A 335 22.56 -14.10 24.53
CA SER A 335 22.53 -14.25 23.07
C SER A 335 23.87 -14.81 22.59
N PRO A 336 23.87 -15.87 21.76
CA PRO A 336 25.09 -16.41 21.13
C PRO A 336 25.89 -15.32 20.40
N THR A 337 25.18 -14.34 19.82
CA THR A 337 25.70 -13.16 19.12
C THR A 337 26.55 -12.28 20.03
N VAL A 338 26.05 -11.97 21.23
CA VAL A 338 26.79 -11.20 22.24
C VAL A 338 27.97 -12.00 22.80
N ALA A 339 27.79 -13.31 23.02
CA ALA A 339 28.87 -14.19 23.46
C ALA A 339 30.00 -14.26 22.42
N MET A 340 29.67 -14.33 21.13
CA MET A 340 30.63 -14.30 20.03
C MET A 340 31.41 -12.99 20.00
N LEU A 341 30.75 -11.84 20.07
CA LEU A 341 31.42 -10.54 20.08
C LEU A 341 32.33 -10.37 21.31
N ARG A 342 31.91 -10.86 22.48
CA ARG A 342 32.75 -10.89 23.69
C ARG A 342 33.93 -11.85 23.55
N ALA A 343 33.76 -12.99 22.90
CA ALA A 343 34.86 -13.92 22.64
C ALA A 343 35.89 -13.29 21.69
N ILE A 344 35.43 -12.59 20.64
CA ILE A 344 36.31 -11.83 19.73
C ILE A 344 37.04 -10.73 20.51
N GLN A 345 36.34 -9.98 21.38
CA GLN A 345 36.95 -8.96 22.24
C GLN A 345 38.00 -9.56 23.20
N GLN A 346 37.73 -10.72 23.80
CA GLN A 346 38.65 -11.35 24.76
C GLN A 346 39.89 -11.98 24.09
N ALA A 347 39.82 -12.27 22.79
CA ALA A 347 40.94 -12.76 22.00
C ALA A 347 41.96 -11.65 21.62
N ASP A 348 41.87 -10.47 22.23
CA ASP A 348 42.60 -9.18 22.05
C ASP A 348 44.14 -9.23 21.87
N GLY A 349 44.77 -10.40 21.85
CA GLY A 349 46.22 -10.57 21.65
C GLY A 349 46.68 -10.67 20.19
N GLU A 350 45.79 -11.01 19.25
CA GLU A 350 46.08 -11.15 17.82
C GLU A 350 45.04 -10.40 16.99
N ILE A 351 44.90 -9.09 17.22
CA ILE A 351 43.99 -8.22 16.46
C ILE A 351 44.50 -8.14 15.01
N GLY A 352 44.02 -9.06 14.18
CA GLY A 352 44.41 -9.18 12.78
C GLY A 352 43.66 -8.21 11.86
N VAL A 353 44.23 -8.04 10.66
CA VAL A 353 43.66 -7.31 9.50
C VAL A 353 42.20 -7.71 9.18
N GLU A 354 41.76 -8.88 9.62
CA GLU A 354 40.40 -9.40 9.39
C GLU A 354 39.31 -8.65 10.19
N HIS A 355 39.59 -8.16 11.40
CA HIS A 355 38.58 -7.42 12.17
C HIS A 355 38.26 -6.06 11.56
N GLU A 356 39.28 -5.36 11.05
CA GLU A 356 39.08 -4.08 10.34
C GLU A 356 38.24 -4.32 9.07
N ALA A 357 38.54 -5.36 8.29
CA ALA A 357 37.78 -5.69 7.09
C ALA A 357 36.30 -6.03 7.40
N VAL A 358 36.01 -6.72 8.51
CA VAL A 358 34.64 -7.04 8.94
C VAL A 358 33.91 -5.79 9.43
N LEU A 359 34.60 -4.90 10.15
CA LEU A 359 34.02 -3.64 10.62
C LEU A 359 33.74 -2.69 9.45
N ASP A 360 34.65 -2.59 8.49
CA ASP A 360 34.47 -1.83 7.24
C ASP A 360 33.28 -2.36 6.45
N LEU A 361 33.10 -3.68 6.38
CA LEU A 361 31.93 -4.27 5.73
C LEU A 361 30.62 -3.95 6.48
N ALA A 362 30.63 -3.96 7.82
CA ALA A 362 29.47 -3.55 8.62
C ALA A 362 29.13 -2.06 8.42
N TYR A 363 30.14 -1.21 8.35
CA TYR A 363 30.00 0.20 8.00
C TYR A 363 29.39 0.36 6.60
N ASP A 364 29.93 -0.34 5.59
CA ASP A 364 29.46 -0.29 4.21
C ASP A 364 27.97 -0.68 4.12
N VAL A 365 27.55 -1.72 4.86
CA VAL A 365 26.13 -2.11 4.96
C VAL A 365 25.28 -0.96 5.51
N ALA A 366 25.61 -0.42 6.69
CA ALA A 366 24.84 0.66 7.30
C ALA A 366 24.78 1.89 6.37
N TRP A 367 25.91 2.24 5.76
CA TRP A 367 26.06 3.39 4.89
C TRP A 367 25.27 3.24 3.58
N ALA A 368 25.30 2.07 2.93
CA ALA A 368 24.52 1.81 1.72
C ALA A 368 23.02 2.04 1.96
N HIS A 369 22.52 1.69 3.15
CA HIS A 369 21.14 1.92 3.53
C HIS A 369 20.82 3.39 3.84
N THR A 370 21.78 4.18 4.33
CA THR A 370 21.59 5.64 4.46
C THR A 370 21.45 6.32 3.10
N GLN A 371 22.25 5.93 2.11
CA GLN A 371 22.25 6.57 0.79
C GLN A 371 21.04 6.21 -0.05
N SER A 372 20.58 4.97 0.10
CA SER A 372 19.54 4.42 -0.77
C SER A 372 18.13 4.73 -0.29
N ALA A 373 17.95 5.32 0.90
CA ALA A 373 16.63 5.59 1.46
C ALA A 373 15.86 6.59 0.59
N THR A 374 14.59 6.28 0.34
CA THR A 374 13.66 7.14 -0.40
C THR A 374 13.47 8.42 0.40
N VAL A 375 14.22 9.46 0.04
CA VAL A 375 14.09 10.77 0.66
C VAL A 375 12.70 11.33 0.30
N PRO A 376 11.95 11.93 1.24
CA PRO A 376 10.66 12.52 0.92
C PRO A 376 10.76 13.47 -0.27
N SER A 377 9.78 13.41 -1.18
CA SER A 377 9.70 14.27 -2.37
C SER A 377 9.95 15.75 -2.00
N GLY A 378 11.03 16.34 -2.53
CA GLY A 378 11.44 17.72 -2.24
C GLY A 378 12.67 17.87 -1.34
N THR A 379 13.20 16.78 -0.78
CA THR A 379 14.45 16.81 0.00
C THR A 379 15.67 16.81 -0.92
N THR A 380 16.61 17.74 -0.72
CA THR A 380 17.83 17.82 -1.55
C THR A 380 18.97 16.99 -0.95
N THR A 381 19.96 16.61 -1.76
CA THR A 381 21.23 16.02 -1.27
C THR A 381 21.95 16.95 -0.28
N SER A 382 21.71 18.26 -0.34
CA SER A 382 22.23 19.22 0.65
C SER A 382 21.57 19.06 2.01
N ASP A 383 20.30 18.68 2.08
CA ASP A 383 19.56 18.49 3.33
C ASP A 383 20.01 17.22 4.04
N LEU A 384 20.29 16.16 3.28
CA LEU A 384 20.95 14.95 3.79
C LEU A 384 22.35 15.26 4.33
N ALA A 385 23.17 16.00 3.60
CA ALA A 385 24.53 16.36 4.02
C ALA A 385 24.56 17.25 5.28
N LYS A 386 23.49 18.04 5.51
CA LYS A 386 23.32 18.86 6.72
C LYS A 386 22.70 18.11 7.89
N GLY A 387 22.32 16.84 7.71
CA GLY A 387 21.62 16.05 8.73
C GLY A 387 20.19 16.53 9.00
N LEU A 388 19.57 17.27 8.07
CA LEU A 388 18.18 17.75 8.20
C LEU A 388 17.16 16.63 8.01
N VAL A 389 17.55 15.55 7.32
CA VAL A 389 16.77 14.30 7.21
C VAL A 389 17.70 13.14 7.55
N GLU A 390 17.35 12.38 8.57
CA GLU A 390 18.06 11.16 8.97
C GLU A 390 17.26 9.94 8.48
N PRO A 391 17.72 9.23 7.42
CA PRO A 391 17.10 7.98 7.00
C PRO A 391 16.97 6.99 8.16
N ARG A 392 15.75 6.51 8.38
CA ARG A 392 15.40 5.54 9.41
C ARG A 392 15.34 4.13 8.82
N LEU A 393 15.41 3.11 9.66
CA LEU A 393 15.15 1.72 9.25
C LEU A 393 13.80 1.58 8.53
N VAL A 394 12.79 2.30 9.01
CA VAL A 394 11.43 2.25 8.44
C VAL A 394 11.35 2.78 7.01
N ASP A 395 12.23 3.71 6.63
CA ASP A 395 12.29 4.27 5.27
C ASP A 395 12.84 3.24 4.26
N ARG A 396 13.30 2.08 4.73
CA ARG A 396 13.83 0.98 3.92
C ARG A 396 12.82 -0.15 3.71
N LEU A 397 11.66 -0.10 4.34
CA LEU A 397 10.70 -1.22 4.34
C LEU A 397 10.37 -1.72 2.94
N ASP A 398 10.07 -0.82 2.00
CA ASP A 398 9.72 -1.22 0.62
C ASP A 398 10.86 -2.00 -0.06
N ALA A 399 12.10 -1.53 0.09
CA ALA A 399 13.28 -2.19 -0.45
C ALA A 399 13.56 -3.55 0.23
N LEU A 400 13.30 -3.64 1.53
CA LEU A 400 13.52 -4.85 2.31
C LEU A 400 12.44 -5.91 2.03
N ALA A 401 11.18 -5.50 1.93
CA ALA A 401 10.06 -6.39 1.64
C ALA A 401 10.12 -6.98 0.23
N ALA A 402 10.45 -6.17 -0.77
CA ALA A 402 10.68 -6.66 -2.13
C ALA A 402 11.80 -7.71 -2.19
N THR A 403 12.72 -7.68 -1.23
CA THR A 403 13.80 -8.67 -1.14
C THR A 403 13.28 -9.89 -0.36
N ALA A 404 12.62 -9.72 0.80
CA ALA A 404 12.04 -10.81 1.58
C ALA A 404 11.05 -11.68 0.78
N GLN A 405 10.23 -11.06 -0.09
CA GLN A 405 9.32 -11.80 -0.98
C GLN A 405 10.08 -12.71 -1.95
N ARG A 406 11.14 -12.21 -2.58
CA ARG A 406 12.00 -13.01 -3.47
C ARG A 406 12.67 -14.18 -2.74
N GLN A 407 13.00 -14.02 -1.46
CA GLN A 407 13.53 -15.13 -0.67
C GLN A 407 12.48 -16.22 -0.47
N HIS A 408 11.25 -15.83 -0.12
CA HIS A 408 10.17 -16.80 0.07
C HIS A 408 9.89 -17.58 -1.20
N GLU A 409 9.92 -16.91 -2.37
CA GLU A 409 9.82 -17.55 -3.69
C GLU A 409 10.99 -18.52 -3.95
N MET A 410 12.23 -18.14 -3.66
CA MET A 410 13.40 -19.01 -3.84
C MET A 410 13.43 -20.23 -2.90
N ASP A 411 13.02 -20.06 -1.65
CA ASP A 411 12.97 -21.16 -0.68
C ASP A 411 11.82 -22.14 -1.02
N PHE A 412 10.73 -21.64 -1.62
CA PHE A 412 9.65 -22.46 -2.15
C PHE A 412 10.13 -23.32 -3.33
N ASP A 413 10.78 -22.73 -4.33
CA ASP A 413 11.33 -23.45 -5.50
C ASP A 413 12.35 -24.54 -5.11
N ARG A 414 13.17 -24.29 -4.08
CA ARG A 414 14.13 -25.28 -3.57
C ARG A 414 13.49 -26.45 -2.82
N SER A 415 12.26 -26.27 -2.33
CA SER A 415 11.53 -27.32 -1.62
C SER A 415 10.71 -28.24 -2.54
N GLU A 416 10.51 -27.84 -3.81
CA GLU A 416 9.76 -28.60 -4.82
C GLU A 416 10.64 -29.50 -5.71
N ASP A 417 11.97 -29.49 -5.54
CA ASP A 417 12.89 -30.42 -6.22
C ASP A 417 13.25 -31.60 -5.27
N PRO A 418 12.62 -32.78 -5.42
CA PRO A 418 12.81 -33.95 -4.54
C PRO A 418 14.16 -34.67 -4.69
#